data_AF-A0A7W1SVN6-F1
#
_entry.id   AF-A0A7W1SVN6-F1
#
_cell.length_a   1.000
_cell.length_b   1.000
_cell.length_c   1.000
_cell.angle_alpha   90.00
_cell.angle_beta   90.00
_cell.angle_gamma   90.00
#
_symmetry.space_group_name_H-M   'P 1'
#
loop_
_entity.id
_entity.type
_entity.pdbx_description
1 polymer ?
#
loop_
_entity_poly.entity_id
_entity_poly.type
_entity_poly.pdbx_seq_one_letter_code
_entity_poly.pdbx_strand_id
1 'polypeptide(L)'
;MRRQSAKARLREFFLQNIGIIVTSTQLRDAAGGEVSEWARRVRELREDEHWPIITHNDSADLKPGQYVLTELPPERFVTTSRTISAKLRAEVLDRNGFTCQMCGVTPGDLDPDTRRKVRLHIGHIKDKSLGGKEELSNLRALCSSCNQGAKNITAEKPTALWLLSQIRRAGISEQQAVLEWLQKKFGGG
;
A
#
# COMPACT_ATOMS: atom_id res chain seq x y z
N MET A 1 -21.06 28.68 16.26
CA MET A 1 -20.44 28.76 14.91
C MET A 1 -19.33 27.71 14.82
N ARG A 2 -19.47 26.66 13.98
CA ARG A 2 -18.41 25.66 13.77
C ARG A 2 -17.29 26.32 12.95
N ARG A 3 -16.05 26.35 13.47
CA ARG A 3 -14.87 26.76 12.67
C ARG A 3 -14.76 25.80 11.48
N GLN A 4 -14.74 26.33 10.25
CA GLN A 4 -14.47 25.54 9.04
C GLN A 4 -13.13 24.81 9.19
N SER A 5 -13.07 23.56 8.71
CA SER A 5 -11.82 22.78 8.73
C SER A 5 -10.82 23.36 7.73
N ALA A 6 -9.52 23.20 7.99
CA ALA A 6 -8.46 23.64 7.07
C ALA A 6 -8.66 23.08 5.65
N LYS A 7 -9.16 21.84 5.53
CA LYS A 7 -9.48 21.22 4.24
C LYS A 7 -10.62 21.93 3.52
N ALA A 8 -11.68 22.33 4.24
CA ALA A 8 -12.80 23.06 3.63
C ALA A 8 -12.36 24.44 3.10
N ARG A 9 -11.52 25.15 3.86
CA ARG A 9 -10.95 26.43 3.41
C ARG A 9 -10.07 26.27 2.17
N LEU A 10 -9.24 25.23 2.14
CA LEU A 10 -8.42 24.92 0.97
C LEU A 10 -9.27 24.58 -0.26
N ARG A 11 -10.36 23.84 -0.11
CA ARG A 11 -11.30 23.58 -1.21
C ARG A 11 -11.88 24.87 -1.77
N GLU A 12 -12.39 25.73 -0.90
CA GLU A 12 -12.96 27.02 -1.29
C GLU A 12 -11.90 27.90 -1.98
N PHE A 13 -10.69 27.94 -1.44
CA PHE A 13 -9.58 28.69 -2.02
C PHE A 13 -9.22 28.19 -3.42
N PHE A 14 -9.11 26.87 -3.64
CA PHE A 14 -8.85 26.33 -4.97
C PHE A 14 -9.99 26.61 -5.95
N LEU A 15 -11.25 26.47 -5.53
CA LEU A 15 -12.42 26.76 -6.37
C LEU A 15 -12.52 28.23 -6.78
N GLN A 16 -12.05 29.16 -5.94
CA GLN A 16 -11.96 30.58 -6.27
C GLN A 16 -10.78 30.91 -7.20
N ASN A 17 -9.82 30.00 -7.35
CA ASN A 17 -8.57 30.21 -8.10
C ASN A 17 -8.36 29.14 -9.19
N ILE A 18 -9.43 28.72 -9.86
CA ILE A 18 -9.35 27.75 -10.97
C ILE A 18 -8.53 28.37 -12.12
N GLY A 19 -7.55 27.63 -12.63
CA GLY A 19 -6.62 28.05 -13.67
C GLY A 19 -5.53 29.03 -13.21
N ILE A 20 -5.54 29.47 -11.95
CA ILE A 20 -4.58 30.43 -11.40
C ILE A 20 -3.49 29.67 -10.63
N ILE A 21 -2.24 30.06 -10.86
CA ILE A 21 -1.09 29.52 -10.11
C ILE A 21 -1.12 30.07 -8.68
N VAL A 22 -1.28 29.18 -7.70
CA VAL A 22 -1.25 29.49 -6.27
C VAL A 22 0.02 28.92 -5.62
N THR A 23 0.54 29.63 -4.62
CA THR A 23 1.79 29.29 -3.94
C THR A 23 1.55 28.56 -2.61
N SER A 24 2.55 27.82 -2.15
CA SER A 24 2.56 27.17 -0.84
C SER A 24 2.30 28.14 0.32
N THR A 25 2.78 29.38 0.21
CA THR A 25 2.48 30.46 1.17
C THR A 25 1.00 30.81 1.18
N GLN A 26 0.39 31.04 0.02
CA GLN A 26 -1.05 31.33 -0.07
C GLN A 26 -1.91 30.19 0.45
N LEU A 27 -1.55 28.94 0.14
CA LEU A 27 -2.27 27.75 0.63
C LEU A 27 -2.15 27.59 2.15
N ARG A 28 -0.97 27.85 2.71
CA ARG A 28 -0.76 27.84 4.17
C ARG A 28 -1.63 28.90 4.85
N ASP A 29 -1.66 30.10 4.30
CA ASP A 29 -2.38 31.22 4.89
C ASP A 29 -3.90 30.97 4.81
N ALA A 30 -4.39 30.44 3.68
CA ALA A 30 -5.79 30.02 3.50
C ALA A 30 -6.20 28.88 4.47
N ALA A 31 -5.27 27.96 4.78
CA ALA A 31 -5.53 26.86 5.72
C ALA A 31 -5.63 27.31 7.18
N GLY A 32 -5.10 28.49 7.55
CA GLY A 32 -5.17 29.05 8.90
C GLY A 32 -3.82 29.17 9.63
N GLY A 33 -2.70 29.25 8.92
CA GLY A 33 -1.43 29.77 9.46
C GLY A 33 -0.58 28.84 10.33
N GLU A 34 -1.14 27.79 10.94
CA GLU A 34 -0.36 26.80 11.72
C GLU A 34 0.20 25.69 10.80
N VAL A 35 1.52 25.71 10.60
CA VAL A 35 2.20 24.94 9.56
C VAL A 35 2.46 23.49 9.96
N SER A 36 1.72 22.57 9.33
CA SER A 36 2.18 21.23 8.89
C SER A 36 1.06 20.48 8.14
N GLU A 37 -0.20 20.81 8.43
CA GLU A 37 -1.35 20.08 7.90
C GLU A 37 -1.75 20.48 6.48
N TRP A 38 -1.48 21.72 6.02
CA TRP A 38 -1.95 22.19 4.70
C TRP A 38 -1.42 21.32 3.56
N ALA A 39 -0.13 20.96 3.58
CA ALA A 39 0.50 20.14 2.53
C ALA A 39 -0.09 18.71 2.52
N ARG A 40 -0.49 18.21 3.69
CA ARG A 40 -1.19 16.92 3.80
C ARG A 40 -2.61 17.02 3.24
N ARG A 41 -3.34 18.09 3.54
CA ARG A 41 -4.71 18.32 3.01
C ARG A 41 -4.72 18.52 1.50
N VAL A 42 -3.74 19.20 0.93
CA VAL A 42 -3.59 19.31 -0.54
C VAL A 42 -3.37 17.94 -1.18
N ARG A 43 -2.54 17.08 -0.57
CA ARG A 43 -2.37 15.68 -1.04
C ARG A 43 -3.67 14.88 -0.95
N GLU A 44 -4.43 15.01 0.13
CA GLU A 44 -5.75 14.36 0.23
C GLU A 44 -6.71 14.84 -0.88
N LEU A 45 -6.75 16.14 -1.18
CA LEU A 45 -7.60 16.67 -2.26
C LEU A 45 -7.19 16.10 -3.62
N ARG A 46 -5.90 16.15 -3.93
CA ARG A 46 -5.36 15.67 -5.20
C ARG A 46 -5.54 14.17 -5.37
N GLU A 47 -5.24 13.40 -4.33
CA GLU A 47 -5.07 11.96 -4.48
C GLU A 47 -6.25 11.13 -3.94
N ASP A 48 -6.91 11.56 -2.86
CA ASP A 48 -8.06 10.84 -2.30
C ASP A 48 -9.36 11.28 -2.97
N GLU A 49 -9.47 12.58 -3.26
CA GLU A 49 -10.65 13.19 -3.87
C GLU A 49 -10.50 13.43 -5.37
N HIS A 50 -9.34 13.08 -5.94
CA HIS A 50 -9.07 13.18 -7.37
C HIS A 50 -9.26 14.60 -7.92
N TRP A 51 -8.92 15.62 -7.13
CA TRP A 51 -8.94 17.00 -7.60
C TRP A 51 -7.81 17.19 -8.62
N PRO A 52 -8.06 17.86 -9.75
CA PRO A 52 -7.09 18.08 -10.82
C PRO A 52 -6.10 19.20 -10.45
N ILE A 53 -5.36 18.98 -9.36
CA ILE A 53 -4.34 19.89 -8.84
C ILE A 53 -2.99 19.47 -9.40
N ILE A 54 -2.46 20.29 -10.30
CA ILE A 54 -1.16 20.09 -10.95
C ILE A 54 -0.07 20.79 -10.14
N THR A 55 1.09 20.15 -10.08
CA THR A 55 2.29 20.64 -9.37
C THR A 55 3.51 20.64 -10.29
N HIS A 56 4.64 21.15 -9.82
CA HIS A 56 5.94 21.05 -10.53
C HIS A 56 6.39 19.62 -10.87
N ASN A 57 5.83 18.60 -10.22
CA ASN A 57 6.09 17.20 -10.59
C ASN A 57 5.32 16.75 -11.85
N ASP A 58 4.28 17.50 -12.21
CA ASP A 58 3.34 17.17 -13.28
C ASP A 58 3.56 18.04 -14.53
N SER A 59 4.03 19.28 -14.36
CA SER A 59 4.34 20.20 -15.46
C SER A 59 5.62 20.99 -15.18
N ALA A 60 6.46 21.12 -16.22
CA ALA A 60 7.69 21.91 -16.20
C ALA A 60 7.43 23.42 -16.08
N ASP A 61 6.21 23.88 -16.37
CA ASP A 61 5.83 25.30 -16.29
C ASP A 61 5.65 25.78 -14.85
N LEU A 62 5.60 24.85 -13.88
CA LEU A 62 5.40 25.15 -12.46
C LEU A 62 6.71 25.02 -11.69
N LYS A 63 6.97 25.99 -10.82
CA LYS A 63 8.10 25.96 -9.88
C LYS A 63 7.75 25.17 -8.61
N PRO A 64 8.74 24.61 -7.90
CA PRO A 64 8.51 23.98 -6.60
C PRO A 64 7.73 24.91 -5.66
N GLY A 65 6.65 24.39 -5.07
CA GLY A 65 5.73 25.15 -4.22
C GLY A 65 4.64 25.93 -4.97
N GLN A 66 4.51 25.75 -6.29
CA GLN A 66 3.36 26.22 -7.07
C GLN A 66 2.37 25.08 -7.35
N TYR A 67 1.10 25.43 -7.33
CA TYR A 67 -0.04 24.55 -7.55
C TYR A 67 -1.04 25.24 -8.45
N VAL A 68 -1.75 24.49 -9.29
CA VAL A 68 -2.87 25.02 -10.08
C VAL A 68 -3.98 23.99 -10.12
N LEU A 69 -5.22 24.42 -9.88
CA LEU A 69 -6.40 23.61 -10.15
C LEU A 69 -6.79 23.85 -11.61
N THR A 70 -6.63 22.87 -12.49
CA THR A 70 -6.83 23.09 -13.93
C THR A 70 -8.30 23.16 -14.35
N GLU A 71 -9.16 22.41 -13.66
CA GLU A 71 -10.58 22.31 -13.96
C GLU A 71 -11.41 22.07 -12.69
N LEU A 72 -12.74 22.14 -12.82
CA LEU A 72 -13.64 21.86 -11.71
C LEU A 72 -13.49 20.40 -11.26
N PRO A 73 -13.33 20.13 -9.96
CA PRO A 73 -13.28 18.76 -9.45
C PRO A 73 -14.63 18.06 -9.69
N PRO A 74 -14.63 16.73 -9.89
CA PRO A 74 -15.86 15.98 -10.16
C PRO A 74 -16.87 16.09 -9.01
N GLU A 75 -18.17 16.22 -9.33
CA GLU A 75 -19.26 16.37 -8.35
C GLU A 75 -19.34 15.21 -7.33
N ARG A 76 -18.83 14.03 -7.72
CA ARG A 76 -18.73 12.85 -6.86
C ARG A 76 -17.28 12.42 -6.75
N PHE A 77 -16.65 12.71 -5.63
CA PHE A 77 -15.37 12.14 -5.26
C PHE A 77 -15.61 10.87 -4.44
N VAL A 78 -15.16 9.73 -4.95
CA VAL A 78 -15.08 8.51 -4.14
C VAL A 78 -13.89 8.70 -3.20
N THR A 79 -14.13 8.93 -1.92
CA THR A 79 -13.04 8.96 -0.94
C THR A 79 -12.45 7.55 -0.89
N THR A 80 -11.33 7.33 -1.58
CA THR A 80 -10.57 6.11 -1.40
C THR A 80 -9.95 6.20 -0.01
N SER A 81 -10.59 5.61 1.00
CA SER A 81 -10.00 5.40 2.32
C SER A 81 -8.68 4.67 2.11
N ARG A 82 -7.56 5.37 2.30
CA ARG A 82 -6.21 4.86 1.97
C ARG A 82 -5.64 3.84 2.94
N THR A 83 -6.43 3.33 3.86
CA THR A 83 -5.93 2.43 4.90
C THR A 83 -6.85 1.24 5.01
N ILE A 84 -6.33 0.06 4.67
CA ILE A 84 -6.93 -1.23 5.00
C ILE A 84 -7.29 -1.17 6.49
N SER A 85 -8.58 -1.33 6.80
CA SER A 85 -9.07 -1.16 8.17
C SER A 85 -8.33 -2.10 9.12
N ALA A 86 -8.17 -1.70 10.40
CA ALA A 86 -7.50 -2.54 11.39
C ALA A 86 -8.16 -3.93 11.51
N LYS A 87 -9.49 -3.97 11.39
CA LYS A 87 -10.27 -5.21 11.33
C LYS A 87 -9.87 -6.07 10.12
N LEU A 88 -9.93 -5.50 8.92
CA LEU A 88 -9.58 -6.23 7.69
C LEU A 88 -8.11 -6.68 7.70
N ARG A 89 -7.21 -5.88 8.27
CA ARG A 89 -5.81 -6.26 8.48
C ARG A 89 -5.68 -7.49 9.40
N ALA A 90 -6.41 -7.50 10.52
CA ALA A 90 -6.41 -8.64 11.43
C ALA A 90 -6.98 -9.90 10.75
N GLU A 91 -8.09 -9.78 10.03
CA GLU A 91 -8.71 -10.87 9.26
C GLU A 91 -7.76 -11.45 8.20
N VAL A 92 -7.03 -10.60 7.46
CA VAL A 92 -6.04 -11.05 6.47
C VAL A 92 -4.89 -11.80 7.14
N LEU A 93 -4.35 -11.27 8.25
CA LEU A 93 -3.24 -11.90 8.98
C LEU A 93 -3.63 -13.24 9.57
N ASP A 94 -4.81 -13.32 10.19
CA ASP A 94 -5.35 -14.54 10.80
C ASP A 94 -5.58 -15.62 9.75
N ARG A 95 -6.27 -15.29 8.64
CA ARG A 95 -6.45 -16.19 7.49
C ARG A 95 -5.11 -16.67 6.90
N ASN A 96 -4.09 -15.83 6.95
CA ASN A 96 -2.75 -16.14 6.44
C ASN A 96 -1.82 -16.78 7.49
N GLY A 97 -2.35 -17.15 8.67
CA GLY A 97 -1.59 -17.82 9.72
C GLY A 97 -0.39 -17.01 10.20
N PHE A 98 -0.50 -15.67 10.22
CA PHE A 98 0.57 -14.75 10.59
C PHE A 98 1.90 -15.04 9.88
N THR A 99 1.81 -15.48 8.62
CA THR A 99 2.96 -15.93 7.83
C THR A 99 2.97 -15.23 6.48
N CYS A 100 4.15 -14.88 5.98
CA CYS A 100 4.28 -14.33 4.63
C CYS A 100 3.81 -15.36 3.59
N GLN A 101 2.81 -14.98 2.80
CA GLN A 101 2.23 -15.84 1.76
C GLN A 101 3.15 -16.05 0.54
N MET A 102 4.26 -15.31 0.46
CA MET A 102 5.24 -15.45 -0.61
C MET A 102 6.51 -16.20 -0.23
N CYS A 103 6.98 -16.17 1.02
CA CYS A 103 8.22 -16.87 1.40
C CYS A 103 8.07 -17.78 2.62
N GLY A 104 6.97 -17.68 3.37
CA GLY A 104 6.70 -18.55 4.51
C GLY A 104 7.35 -18.10 5.83
N VAL A 105 8.05 -16.97 5.84
CA VAL A 105 8.65 -16.44 7.08
C VAL A 105 7.58 -15.83 7.98
N THR A 106 7.83 -15.91 9.28
CA THR A 106 6.97 -15.44 10.36
C THR A 106 7.64 -14.26 11.09
N PRO A 107 6.91 -13.45 11.87
CA PRO A 107 7.50 -12.37 12.68
C PRO A 107 8.57 -12.82 13.68
N GLY A 108 8.65 -14.12 14.01
CA GLY A 108 9.69 -14.69 14.86
C GLY A 108 11.04 -14.89 14.14
N ASP A 109 11.03 -14.94 12.81
CA ASP A 109 12.21 -15.22 12.00
C ASP A 109 13.04 -13.96 11.72
N LEU A 110 14.28 -14.19 11.31
CA LEU A 110 15.09 -13.17 10.65
C LEU A 110 14.83 -13.21 9.15
N ASP A 111 14.60 -12.03 8.58
CA ASP A 111 14.46 -11.85 7.15
C ASP A 111 15.77 -12.26 6.46
N PRO A 112 15.74 -13.17 5.46
CA PRO A 112 16.95 -13.72 4.85
C PRO A 112 17.84 -12.66 4.21
N ASP A 113 17.23 -11.62 3.63
CA ASP A 113 17.94 -10.60 2.87
C ASP A 113 18.50 -9.50 3.78
N THR A 114 17.72 -9.10 4.79
CA THR A 114 18.09 -7.97 5.65
C THR A 114 18.67 -8.38 7.00
N ARG A 115 18.57 -9.66 7.37
CA ARG A 115 18.97 -10.23 8.67
C ARG A 115 18.31 -9.55 9.87
N ARG A 116 17.19 -8.86 9.66
CA ARG A 116 16.38 -8.17 10.68
C ARG A 116 15.13 -8.99 11.02
N LYS A 117 14.53 -8.74 12.18
CA LYS A 117 13.24 -9.36 12.53
C LYS A 117 12.21 -9.06 11.45
N VAL A 118 11.54 -10.10 10.97
CA VAL A 118 10.51 -10.02 9.96
C VAL A 118 9.35 -9.15 10.44
N ARG A 119 8.85 -8.31 9.53
CA ARG A 119 7.60 -7.55 9.71
C ARG A 119 6.65 -7.88 8.57
N LEU A 120 5.38 -8.10 8.89
CA LEU A 120 4.35 -8.38 7.91
C LEU A 120 3.59 -7.11 7.49
N HIS A 121 3.41 -6.98 6.18
CA HIS A 121 2.66 -5.97 5.49
C HIS A 121 1.45 -6.62 4.81
N ILE A 122 0.42 -5.83 4.49
CA ILE A 122 -0.70 -6.31 3.69
C ILE A 122 -0.52 -5.77 2.27
N GLY A 123 -0.34 -6.70 1.33
CA GLY A 123 -0.25 -6.41 -0.09
C GLY A 123 -1.51 -6.84 -0.83
N HIS A 124 -1.73 -6.27 -2.01
CA HIS A 124 -2.80 -6.73 -2.90
C HIS A 124 -2.33 -7.94 -3.72
N ILE A 125 -3.27 -8.80 -4.11
CA ILE A 125 -3.04 -9.89 -5.07
C ILE A 125 -3.13 -9.31 -6.48
N LYS A 126 -4.26 -8.67 -6.80
CA LYS A 126 -4.41 -7.81 -7.97
C LYS A 126 -4.09 -6.38 -7.57
N ASP A 127 -3.12 -5.76 -8.24
CA ASP A 127 -2.71 -4.39 -7.95
C ASP A 127 -3.86 -3.38 -8.07
N LYS A 128 -3.81 -2.35 -7.23
CA LYS A 128 -4.79 -1.25 -7.24
C LYS A 128 -4.84 -0.55 -8.60
N SER A 129 -3.68 -0.32 -9.24
CA SER A 129 -3.59 0.29 -10.58
C SER A 129 -4.31 -0.51 -11.65
N LEU A 130 -4.50 -1.82 -11.44
CA LEU A 130 -5.21 -2.72 -12.34
C LEU A 130 -6.67 -2.95 -11.91
N GLY A 131 -7.18 -2.20 -10.93
CA GLY A 131 -8.53 -2.32 -10.39
C GLY A 131 -8.68 -3.36 -9.27
N GLY A 132 -7.60 -3.65 -8.54
CA GLY A 132 -7.65 -4.45 -7.32
C GLY A 132 -8.41 -3.75 -6.20
N LYS A 133 -9.33 -4.47 -5.55
CA LYS A 133 -10.17 -3.98 -4.45
C LYS A 133 -9.52 -4.24 -3.08
N GLU A 134 -9.89 -3.46 -2.08
CA GLU A 134 -9.53 -3.67 -0.67
C GLU A 134 -10.49 -4.64 0.02
N GLU A 135 -10.50 -5.89 -0.44
CA GLU A 135 -11.35 -6.95 0.07
C GLU A 135 -10.49 -8.12 0.53
N LEU A 136 -11.00 -8.90 1.49
CA LEU A 136 -10.26 -10.02 2.07
C LEU A 136 -9.70 -10.95 0.98
N SER A 137 -10.50 -11.25 -0.05
CA SER A 137 -10.13 -12.07 -1.23
C SER A 137 -8.95 -11.53 -2.03
N ASN A 138 -8.72 -10.22 -2.05
CA ASN A 138 -7.68 -9.58 -2.87
C ASN A 138 -6.47 -9.10 -2.05
N LEU A 139 -6.45 -9.36 -0.74
CA LEU A 139 -5.35 -8.96 0.14
C LEU A 139 -4.57 -10.18 0.62
N ARG A 140 -3.28 -10.03 0.93
CA ARG A 140 -2.40 -11.08 1.48
C ARG A 140 -1.31 -10.52 2.40
N ALA A 141 -0.87 -11.32 3.36
CA ALA A 141 0.26 -10.99 4.24
C ALA A 141 1.62 -11.23 3.55
N LEU A 142 2.51 -10.23 3.57
CA LEU A 142 3.84 -10.27 2.94
C LEU A 142 4.94 -9.79 3.90
N CYS A 143 6.12 -10.40 3.90
CA CYS A 143 7.27 -9.83 4.61
C CYS A 143 7.79 -8.57 3.91
N SER A 144 8.64 -7.78 4.58
CA SER A 144 9.23 -6.57 4.00
C SER A 144 9.90 -6.83 2.65
N SER A 145 10.71 -7.89 2.52
CA SER A 145 11.44 -8.20 1.28
C SER A 145 10.50 -8.65 0.15
N CYS A 146 9.50 -9.47 0.43
CA CYS A 146 8.48 -9.84 -0.56
C CYS A 146 7.56 -8.67 -0.93
N ASN A 147 7.26 -7.77 0.01
CA ASN A 147 6.42 -6.59 -0.22
C ASN A 147 7.13 -5.50 -1.03
N GLN A 148 8.44 -5.31 -0.82
CA GLN A 148 9.25 -4.31 -1.54
C GLN A 148 9.69 -4.79 -2.93
N GLY A 149 9.51 -6.08 -3.23
CA GLY A 149 9.75 -6.63 -4.56
C GLY A 149 11.08 -7.37 -4.70
N ALA A 150 11.12 -8.59 -4.16
CA ALA A 150 11.59 -9.69 -4.99
C ALA A 150 10.56 -9.93 -6.11
N LYS A 151 10.78 -9.19 -7.20
CA LYS A 151 9.94 -8.96 -8.39
C LYS A 151 9.35 -10.24 -9.00
N ASN A 152 8.05 -10.23 -9.30
CA ASN A 152 7.39 -10.73 -10.52
C ASN A 152 7.69 -12.14 -11.11
N ILE A 153 8.44 -13.03 -10.46
CA ILE A 153 8.90 -14.29 -11.09
C ILE A 153 8.18 -15.55 -10.61
N THR A 154 7.56 -15.55 -9.42
CA THR A 154 7.02 -16.81 -8.87
C THR A 154 5.50 -16.85 -8.94
N ALA A 155 5.00 -17.83 -9.70
CA ALA A 155 3.60 -18.25 -9.74
C ALA A 155 3.04 -18.49 -8.32
N GLU A 156 1.72 -18.40 -8.21
CA GLU A 156 0.94 -18.68 -7.01
C GLU A 156 1.47 -19.95 -6.30
N LYS A 157 1.74 -19.84 -5.00
CA LYS A 157 2.31 -20.97 -4.28
C LYS A 157 1.29 -22.10 -4.17
N PRO A 158 1.70 -23.34 -4.44
CA PRO A 158 0.82 -24.47 -4.24
C PRO A 158 0.43 -24.62 -2.77
N THR A 159 -0.83 -24.97 -2.54
CA THR A 159 -1.37 -25.21 -1.21
C THR A 159 -0.64 -26.37 -0.52
N ALA A 160 -0.65 -26.42 0.81
CA ALA A 160 -0.09 -27.54 1.56
C ALA A 160 -0.68 -28.89 1.11
N LEU A 161 -1.99 -28.91 0.82
CA LEU A 161 -2.68 -30.08 0.28
C LEU A 161 -2.11 -30.50 -1.09
N TRP A 162 -1.85 -29.54 -1.98
CA TRP A 162 -1.25 -29.82 -3.29
C TRP A 162 0.21 -30.28 -3.17
N LEU A 163 1.01 -29.65 -2.32
CA LEU A 163 2.40 -30.05 -2.09
C LEU A 163 2.47 -31.48 -1.52
N LEU A 164 1.66 -31.78 -0.51
CA LEU A 164 1.57 -33.13 0.05
C LEU A 164 1.07 -34.14 -0.97
N SER A 165 0.14 -33.76 -1.87
CA SER A 165 -0.33 -34.65 -2.93
C SER A 165 0.74 -34.91 -4.00
N GLN A 166 1.64 -33.97 -4.28
CA GLN A 166 2.79 -34.22 -5.16
C GLN A 166 3.79 -35.17 -4.50
N ILE A 167 4.15 -34.89 -3.25
CA ILE A 167 5.14 -35.68 -2.50
C ILE A 167 4.67 -37.13 -2.35
N ARG A 168 3.40 -37.36 -2.00
CA ARG A 168 2.83 -38.71 -1.87
C ARG A 168 2.85 -39.54 -3.15
N ARG A 169 2.82 -38.89 -4.33
CA ARG A 169 2.84 -39.57 -5.63
C ARG A 169 4.25 -39.84 -6.16
N ALA A 170 5.27 -39.26 -5.55
CA ALA A 170 6.67 -39.50 -5.91
C ALA A 170 7.16 -40.85 -5.34
N GLY A 171 8.26 -41.37 -5.88
CA GLY A 171 8.92 -42.57 -5.38
C GLY A 171 9.51 -42.37 -3.98
N ILE A 172 9.83 -43.48 -3.30
CA ILE A 172 10.35 -43.45 -1.92
C ILE A 172 11.68 -42.67 -1.83
N SER A 173 12.54 -42.81 -2.85
CA SER A 173 13.81 -42.07 -2.96
C SER A 173 13.60 -40.55 -2.97
N GLU A 174 12.63 -40.05 -3.73
CA GLU A 174 12.35 -38.61 -3.82
C GLU A 174 11.71 -38.09 -2.53
N GLN A 175 10.83 -38.89 -1.91
CA GLN A 175 10.24 -38.54 -0.61
C GLN A 175 11.30 -38.40 0.49
N GLN A 176 12.28 -39.30 0.54
CA GLN A 176 13.41 -39.22 1.47
C GLN A 176 14.30 -38.01 1.19
N ALA A 177 14.60 -37.71 -0.07
CA ALA A 177 15.37 -36.51 -0.43
C ALA A 177 14.68 -35.21 0.02
N VAL A 178 13.34 -35.13 -0.11
CA VAL A 178 12.56 -34.00 0.40
C VAL A 178 12.63 -33.93 1.93
N LEU A 179 12.51 -35.07 2.63
CA LEU A 179 12.61 -35.13 4.08
C LEU A 179 13.99 -34.68 4.60
N GLU A 180 15.08 -35.18 4.02
CA GLU A 180 16.44 -34.81 4.39
C GLU A 180 16.68 -33.31 4.19
N TRP A 181 16.20 -32.75 3.08
CA TRP A 181 16.28 -31.32 2.84
C TRP A 181 15.52 -30.51 3.89
N LEU A 182 14.29 -30.93 4.23
CA LEU A 182 13.50 -30.29 5.27
C LEU A 182 14.18 -30.37 6.64
N GLN A 183 14.74 -31.52 6.99
CA GLN A 183 15.50 -31.71 8.24
C GLN A 183 16.74 -30.83 8.28
N LYS A 184 17.50 -30.71 7.18
CA LYS A 184 18.64 -29.79 7.12
C LYS A 184 18.23 -28.32 7.24
N LYS A 185 17.10 -27.96 6.65
CA LYS A 185 16.57 -26.59 6.65
C LYS A 185 16.04 -26.15 8.01
N PHE A 186 15.41 -27.05 8.75
CA PHE A 186 14.71 -26.74 10.01
C PHE A 186 15.36 -27.37 11.27
N GLY A 187 16.32 -28.27 11.10
CA GLY A 187 16.98 -29.00 12.19
C GLY A 187 18.38 -28.51 12.57
N GLY A 188 18.87 -27.42 11.97
CA GLY A 188 20.11 -26.77 12.38
C GLY A 188 19.86 -25.65 13.38
N GLY A 189 20.08 -25.92 14.67
CA GLY A 189 20.42 -24.93 15.69
C GLY A 189 21.93 -24.78 15.81
#